data_AF-A0A8H6BPY4-F1
#
_entry.id   AF-A0A8H6BPY4-F1
#
_cell.length_a   1.000
_cell.length_b   1.000
_cell.length_c   1.000
_cell.angle_alpha   90.00
_cell.angle_beta   90.00
_cell.angle_gamma   90.00
#
_symmetry.space_group_name_H-M   'P 1'
#
loop_
_entity.id
_entity.type
_entity.pdbx_description
1 polymer ?
#
loop_
_entity_poly.entity_id
_entity_poly.type
_entity_poly.pdbx_seq_one_letter_code
_entity_poly.pdbx_strand_id
1 'polypeptide(L)'
;MVCKVRYIFATKADLIENPKKLELVDKLQNLYDRGKILINSDLDQQLESFIDNYPGIHTSGLKSVVHREVSIVKPPQILILHLSRSIYEATHAWRNSCQVQFDTSLLLNVDQRKAAKYYNKTQLKSNPDNEYISTKRYSFTLRSVIRHIGSHSSGHYECYKRKPKYYKQLSTGKYYTREPNIIGFTNDTDITDNAGMDIPLNSNHQGNNADINGELSGDILNGVPNIQSTSNVLKKVWNERDKVLKSCLKKPFWKISDDVIKEVHESKVLSDGEGVYMLFYDRSDCLNEELL
;
A
#
# COMPACT_ATOMS: atom_id res chain seq x y z
N MET A 1 22.41 -12.15 -21.55
CA MET A 1 23.74 -12.49 -21.00
C MET A 1 23.83 -13.93 -20.48
N VAL A 2 23.05 -14.35 -19.48
CA VAL A 2 23.11 -15.71 -18.88
C VAL A 2 23.05 -16.83 -19.93
N CYS A 3 22.16 -16.75 -20.92
CA CYS A 3 22.07 -17.76 -21.98
C CYS A 3 23.34 -17.83 -22.85
N LYS A 4 23.99 -16.70 -23.14
CA LYS A 4 25.26 -16.66 -23.88
C LYS A 4 26.34 -17.42 -23.11
N VAL A 5 26.44 -17.15 -21.81
CA VAL A 5 27.43 -17.79 -20.92
C VAL A 5 27.19 -19.30 -20.82
N ARG A 6 25.93 -19.75 -20.70
CA ARG A 6 25.60 -21.19 -20.70
C ARG A 6 25.96 -21.88 -22.02
N TYR A 7 25.74 -21.20 -23.16
CA TYR A 7 26.13 -21.72 -24.48
C TYR A 7 27.66 -21.87 -24.60
N ILE A 8 28.42 -20.88 -24.13
CA ILE A 8 29.88 -20.94 -24.08
C ILE A 8 30.32 -22.16 -23.25
N PHE A 9 29.75 -22.36 -22.06
CA PHE A 9 30.10 -23.52 -21.23
C PHE A 9 29.78 -24.87 -21.88
N ALA A 10 28.71 -24.94 -22.67
CA ALA A 10 28.31 -26.16 -23.36
C ALA A 10 29.19 -26.49 -24.58
N THR A 11 29.80 -25.47 -25.21
CA THR A 11 30.52 -25.62 -26.49
C THR A 11 32.02 -25.33 -26.39
N LYS A 12 32.51 -24.93 -25.21
CA LYS A 12 33.91 -24.51 -25.01
C LYS A 12 34.95 -25.55 -25.44
N ALA A 13 34.63 -26.84 -25.27
CA ALA A 13 35.55 -27.92 -25.58
C ALA A 13 35.82 -28.04 -27.10
N ASP A 14 34.83 -27.69 -27.91
CA ASP A 14 34.87 -27.84 -29.38
C ASP A 14 35.32 -26.56 -30.09
N LEU A 15 35.20 -25.40 -29.44
CA LEU A 15 35.37 -24.08 -30.06
C LEU A 15 36.53 -23.25 -29.48
N ILE A 16 37.18 -23.70 -28.40
CA ILE A 16 38.24 -22.96 -27.73
C ILE A 16 39.53 -23.80 -27.63
N GLU A 17 40.51 -23.47 -28.46
CA GLU A 17 41.84 -24.09 -28.42
C GLU A 17 42.90 -23.20 -27.75
N ASN A 18 42.61 -21.91 -27.53
CA ASN A 18 43.58 -20.94 -27.04
C ASN A 18 43.61 -20.87 -25.49
N PRO A 19 44.77 -21.05 -24.83
CA PRO A 19 44.90 -20.99 -23.38
C PRO A 19 44.38 -19.69 -22.74
N LYS A 20 44.57 -18.54 -23.40
CA LYS A 20 44.11 -17.23 -22.89
C LYS A 20 42.59 -17.12 -22.89
N LYS A 21 41.92 -17.72 -23.88
CA LYS A 21 40.45 -17.76 -23.93
C LYS A 21 39.90 -18.71 -22.87
N LEU A 22 40.61 -19.78 -22.56
CA LEU A 22 40.24 -20.71 -21.49
C LEU A 22 40.25 -20.03 -20.11
N GLU A 23 41.24 -19.17 -19.84
CA GLU A 23 41.30 -18.36 -18.61
C GLU A 23 40.07 -17.42 -18.47
N LEU A 24 39.58 -16.85 -19.58
CA LEU A 24 38.36 -16.03 -19.57
C LEU A 24 37.12 -16.86 -19.27
N VAL A 25 37.05 -18.10 -19.75
CA VAL A 25 35.95 -19.03 -19.43
C VAL A 25 35.98 -19.41 -17.94
N ASP A 26 37.15 -19.63 -17.35
CA ASP A 26 37.28 -19.92 -15.93
C ASP A 26 36.87 -18.73 -15.07
N LYS A 27 37.21 -17.50 -15.47
CA LYS A 27 36.72 -16.27 -14.83
C LYS A 27 35.19 -16.17 -14.93
N LEU A 28 34.62 -16.48 -16.10
CA LEU A 28 33.17 -16.52 -16.30
C LEU A 28 32.50 -17.58 -15.42
N GLN A 29 33.08 -18.77 -15.33
CA GLN A 29 32.58 -19.86 -14.49
C GLN A 29 32.55 -19.44 -13.03
N ASN A 30 33.63 -18.84 -12.53
CA ASN A 30 33.72 -18.34 -11.17
C ASN A 30 32.64 -17.28 -10.86
N LEU A 31 32.40 -16.34 -11.78
CA LEU A 31 31.35 -15.33 -11.65
C LEU A 31 29.95 -15.94 -11.71
N TYR A 32 29.75 -16.95 -12.56
CA TYR A 32 28.49 -17.69 -12.68
C TYR A 32 28.16 -18.45 -11.40
N ASP A 33 29.13 -19.20 -10.86
CA ASP A 33 28.98 -20.00 -9.64
C ASP A 33 28.70 -19.14 -8.41
N ARG A 34 29.24 -17.91 -8.38
CA ARG A 34 28.96 -16.90 -7.35
C ARG A 34 27.63 -16.17 -7.55
N GLY A 35 26.86 -16.49 -8.61
CA GLY A 35 25.60 -15.86 -8.93
C GLY A 35 25.72 -14.38 -9.35
N LYS A 36 26.89 -13.95 -9.81
CA LYS A 36 27.15 -12.55 -10.20
C LYS A 36 26.79 -12.21 -11.65
N ILE A 37 26.48 -13.22 -12.47
CA ILE A 37 26.04 -13.02 -13.86
C ILE A 37 24.52 -12.91 -13.89
N LEU A 38 24.03 -11.67 -14.00
CA LEU A 38 22.61 -11.35 -14.18
C LEU A 38 22.36 -10.91 -15.62
N ILE A 39 21.11 -10.60 -15.97
CA ILE A 39 20.74 -10.20 -17.34
C ILE A 39 21.38 -8.85 -17.74
N ASN A 40 21.64 -7.98 -16.75
CA ASN A 40 22.18 -6.62 -16.92
C ASN A 40 23.42 -6.36 -16.04
N SER A 41 24.22 -7.38 -15.72
CA SER A 41 25.49 -7.15 -15.01
C SER A 41 26.52 -6.52 -15.96
N ASP A 42 27.10 -5.39 -15.59
CA ASP A 42 28.26 -4.86 -16.29
C ASP A 42 29.45 -5.79 -16.02
N LEU A 43 30.01 -6.37 -17.09
CA LEU A 43 31.19 -7.24 -17.01
C LEU A 43 32.43 -6.45 -17.41
N ASP A 44 33.60 -6.95 -17.03
CA ASP A 44 34.85 -6.37 -17.52
C ASP A 44 34.87 -6.38 -19.06
N GLN A 45 35.40 -5.32 -19.67
CA GLN A 45 35.41 -5.12 -21.13
C GLN A 45 36.00 -6.33 -21.90
N GLN A 46 36.98 -7.03 -21.31
CA GLN A 46 37.56 -8.25 -21.88
C GLN A 46 36.57 -9.42 -21.93
N LEU A 47 35.75 -9.59 -20.89
CA LEU A 47 34.72 -10.63 -20.82
C LEU A 47 33.56 -10.32 -21.75
N GLU A 48 33.10 -9.07 -21.81
CA GLU A 48 32.06 -8.65 -22.75
C GLU A 48 32.50 -8.88 -24.19
N SER A 49 33.70 -8.42 -24.54
CA SER A 49 34.26 -8.61 -25.88
C SER A 49 34.41 -10.09 -26.23
N PHE A 50 34.78 -10.94 -25.26
CA PHE A 50 34.87 -12.38 -25.48
C PHE A 50 33.49 -13.02 -25.72
N ILE A 51 32.48 -12.65 -24.93
CA ILE A 51 31.11 -13.16 -25.06
C ILE A 51 30.48 -12.74 -26.39
N ASP A 52 30.65 -11.49 -26.79
CA ASP A 52 30.01 -10.94 -27.99
C ASP A 52 30.65 -11.44 -29.28
N ASN A 53 31.94 -11.77 -29.25
CA ASN A 53 32.66 -12.33 -30.40
C ASN A 53 32.73 -13.87 -30.39
N TYR A 54 32.03 -14.54 -29.47
CA TYR A 54 32.07 -16.00 -29.38
C TYR A 54 31.36 -16.65 -30.57
N PRO A 55 32.00 -17.60 -31.29
CA PRO A 55 31.43 -18.22 -32.48
C PRO A 55 30.13 -18.97 -32.16
N GLY A 56 29.16 -18.89 -33.07
CA GLY A 56 27.84 -19.53 -32.92
C GLY A 56 26.81 -18.73 -32.11
N ILE A 57 27.19 -17.58 -31.54
CA ILE A 57 26.26 -16.69 -30.84
C ILE A 57 25.80 -15.59 -31.79
N HIS A 58 24.58 -15.74 -32.33
CA HIS A 58 23.91 -14.71 -33.12
C HIS A 58 22.84 -14.01 -32.27
N THR A 59 23.13 -12.80 -31.78
CA THR A 59 22.21 -12.07 -30.87
C THR A 59 21.49 -10.90 -31.51
N SER A 60 21.83 -10.54 -32.75
CA SER A 60 21.12 -9.53 -33.54
C SER A 60 19.69 -9.99 -33.81
N GLY A 61 18.76 -9.65 -32.91
CA GLY A 61 17.33 -10.00 -32.99
C GLY A 61 16.81 -10.87 -31.84
N LEU A 62 17.67 -11.36 -30.95
CA LEU A 62 17.25 -12.22 -29.84
C LEU A 62 16.67 -11.38 -28.69
N LYS A 63 15.34 -11.29 -28.62
CA LYS A 63 14.63 -10.69 -27.47
C LYS A 63 14.57 -11.71 -26.33
N SER A 64 15.29 -11.46 -25.23
CA SER A 64 15.17 -12.26 -24.01
C SER A 64 13.96 -11.79 -23.20
N VAL A 65 13.08 -12.71 -22.82
CA VAL A 65 11.97 -12.41 -21.90
C VAL A 65 12.55 -12.28 -20.49
N VAL A 66 12.48 -11.07 -19.94
CA VAL A 66 12.87 -10.81 -18.55
C VAL A 66 11.66 -11.06 -17.66
N HIS A 67 11.75 -12.06 -16.78
CA HIS A 67 10.76 -12.27 -15.73
C HIS A 67 11.12 -11.42 -14.51
N ARG A 68 10.28 -10.44 -14.19
CA ARG A 68 10.38 -9.64 -12.96
C ARG A 68 9.25 -10.02 -12.02
N GLU A 69 9.59 -10.43 -10.81
CA GLU A 69 8.65 -10.66 -9.72
C GLU A 69 8.85 -9.59 -8.63
N VAL A 70 7.76 -9.00 -8.15
CA VAL A 70 7.76 -8.06 -7.03
C VAL A 70 6.89 -8.64 -5.93
N SER A 71 7.38 -8.63 -4.69
CA SER A 71 6.65 -9.16 -3.53
C SER A 71 6.75 -8.19 -2.35
N ILE A 72 5.65 -8.07 -1.60
CA ILE A 72 5.61 -7.27 -0.38
C ILE A 72 6.17 -8.12 0.76
N VAL A 73 7.33 -7.72 1.30
CA VAL A 73 8.00 -8.41 2.42
C VAL A 73 7.71 -7.77 3.78
N LYS A 74 7.34 -6.48 3.77
CA LYS A 74 6.92 -5.71 4.95
C LYS A 74 5.59 -5.03 4.64
N PRO A 75 4.46 -5.56 5.12
CA PRO A 75 3.14 -4.97 4.87
C PRO A 75 2.98 -3.59 5.52
N PRO A 76 2.37 -2.62 4.82
CA PRO A 76 2.11 -1.30 5.38
C PRO A 76 0.95 -1.35 6.39
N GLN A 77 0.85 -0.35 7.27
CA GLN A 77 -0.34 -0.18 8.13
C GLN A 77 -1.56 0.27 7.31
N ILE A 78 -1.34 1.09 6.29
CA ILE A 78 -2.36 1.53 5.35
C ILE A 78 -1.92 1.09 3.95
N LEU A 79 -2.70 0.23 3.32
CA LEU A 79 -2.48 -0.21 1.95
C LEU A 79 -3.37 0.62 1.01
N ILE A 80 -2.73 1.35 0.11
CA ILE A 80 -3.39 2.15 -0.91
C ILE A 80 -3.20 1.44 -2.26
N LEU A 81 -4.31 1.13 -2.92
CA LEU A 81 -4.31 0.59 -4.28
C LEU A 81 -4.84 1.66 -5.23
N HIS A 82 -3.97 2.15 -6.11
CA HIS A 82 -4.33 3.09 -7.17
C HIS A 82 -4.52 2.34 -8.48
N LEU A 83 -5.71 2.45 -9.06
CA LEU A 83 -6.03 1.85 -10.34
C LEU A 83 -5.67 2.84 -11.45
N SER A 84 -4.66 2.49 -12.26
CA SER A 84 -4.23 3.29 -13.40
C SER A 84 -5.25 3.24 -14.54
N ARG A 85 -6.36 3.97 -14.38
CA ARG A 85 -7.45 4.02 -15.36
C ARG A 85 -7.22 5.03 -16.49
N SER A 86 -6.29 5.95 -16.33
CA SER A 86 -5.95 6.92 -17.37
C SER A 86 -4.97 6.29 -18.34
N ILE A 87 -5.38 6.08 -19.58
CA ILE A 87 -4.51 5.55 -20.65
C ILE A 87 -4.28 6.66 -21.67
N TYR A 88 -3.03 6.82 -22.06
CA TYR A 88 -2.59 7.76 -23.07
C TYR A 88 -1.80 7.01 -24.14
N GLU A 89 -2.25 7.09 -25.38
CA GLU A 89 -1.57 6.50 -26.53
C GLU A 89 -1.42 7.56 -27.63
N ALA A 90 -0.18 8.06 -27.77
CA ALA A 90 0.26 9.06 -28.74
C ALA A 90 -0.59 10.34 -28.82
N THR A 91 -1.77 10.28 -29.44
CA THR A 91 -2.68 11.41 -29.66
C THR A 91 -4.04 11.21 -28.99
N HIS A 92 -4.32 10.01 -28.46
CA HIS A 92 -5.60 9.66 -27.86
C HIS A 92 -5.42 9.40 -26.38
N ALA A 93 -6.38 9.89 -25.60
CA ALA A 93 -6.44 9.64 -24.18
C ALA A 93 -7.84 9.18 -23.81
N TRP A 94 -7.93 8.10 -23.04
CA TRP A 94 -9.22 7.56 -22.62
C TRP A 94 -9.14 7.00 -21.21
N ARG A 95 -10.32 6.82 -20.62
CA ARG A 95 -10.48 6.16 -19.33
C ARG A 95 -10.75 4.68 -19.56
N ASN A 96 -9.95 3.83 -18.94
CA ASN A 96 -10.26 2.42 -18.79
C ASN A 96 -11.41 2.27 -17.78
N SER A 97 -12.59 1.92 -18.28
CA SER A 97 -13.82 1.68 -17.49
C SER A 97 -13.99 0.22 -17.07
N CYS A 98 -12.96 -0.62 -17.15
CA CYS A 98 -13.05 -2.03 -16.75
C CYS A 98 -13.65 -2.18 -15.33
N GLN A 99 -14.65 -3.05 -15.19
CA GLN A 99 -15.24 -3.36 -13.89
C GLN A 99 -14.20 -4.09 -13.02
N VAL A 100 -13.81 -3.47 -11.91
CA VAL A 100 -12.90 -4.09 -10.94
C VAL A 100 -13.71 -4.60 -9.76
N GLN A 101 -13.62 -5.91 -9.51
CA GLN A 101 -14.14 -6.50 -8.28
C GLN A 101 -13.14 -6.28 -7.15
N PHE A 102 -13.64 -5.87 -5.99
CA PHE A 102 -12.87 -5.68 -4.78
C PHE A 102 -13.76 -6.03 -3.57
N ASP A 103 -13.12 -6.34 -2.45
CA ASP A 103 -13.81 -6.80 -1.25
C ASP A 103 -13.56 -5.87 -0.06
N THR A 104 -14.47 -5.93 0.92
CA THR A 104 -14.34 -5.23 2.20
C THR A 104 -13.16 -5.74 3.03
N SER A 105 -12.75 -6.99 2.82
CA SER A 105 -11.63 -7.63 3.50
C SER A 105 -10.61 -8.08 2.47
N LEU A 106 -9.34 -7.78 2.71
CA LEU A 106 -8.23 -8.18 1.86
C LEU A 106 -7.21 -8.97 2.69
N LEU A 107 -6.77 -10.10 2.15
CA LEU A 107 -5.78 -10.96 2.81
C LEU A 107 -4.46 -10.90 2.04
N LEU A 108 -3.41 -10.39 2.68
CA LEU A 108 -2.06 -10.33 2.12
C LEU A 108 -1.19 -11.44 2.71
N ASN A 109 -0.70 -12.33 1.85
CA ASN A 109 0.23 -13.38 2.25
C ASN A 109 1.66 -12.92 1.98
N VAL A 110 2.50 -12.96 3.01
CA VAL A 110 3.92 -12.61 2.91
C VAL A 110 4.75 -13.87 3.06
N ASP A 111 5.60 -14.13 2.06
CA ASP A 111 6.64 -15.16 2.15
C ASP A 111 7.65 -14.75 3.21
N GLN A 112 7.62 -15.49 4.31
CA GLN A 112 8.43 -15.17 5.46
C GLN A 112 9.92 -15.38 5.15
N ARG A 113 10.30 -16.28 4.24
CA ARG A 113 11.71 -16.49 3.87
C ARG A 113 12.26 -15.25 3.17
N LYS A 114 11.46 -14.63 2.29
CA LYS A 114 11.80 -13.35 1.65
C LYS A 114 11.85 -12.21 2.67
N ALA A 115 10.93 -12.19 3.64
CA ALA A 115 10.93 -11.21 4.73
C ALA A 115 12.14 -11.35 5.65
N ALA A 116 12.49 -12.56 6.08
CA ALA A 116 13.68 -12.82 6.89
C ALA A 116 14.97 -12.40 6.16
N LYS A 117 15.10 -12.66 4.85
CA LYS A 117 16.24 -12.14 4.07
C LYS A 117 16.32 -10.61 4.09
N TYR A 118 15.17 -9.93 4.02
CA TYR A 118 15.11 -8.47 4.11
C TYR A 118 15.55 -7.96 5.49
N TYR A 119 15.06 -8.56 6.59
CA TYR A 119 15.42 -8.16 7.96
C TYR A 119 16.84 -8.61 8.37
N ASN A 120 17.31 -9.78 7.96
CA ASN A 120 18.67 -10.25 8.24
C ASN A 120 19.74 -9.48 7.45
N LYS A 121 19.39 -8.88 6.30
CA LYS A 121 20.27 -7.90 5.65
C LYS A 121 20.49 -6.66 6.52
N THR A 122 19.61 -6.41 7.50
CA THR A 122 19.74 -5.33 8.50
C THR A 122 20.29 -5.78 9.86
N GLN A 123 20.41 -7.08 10.13
CA GLN A 123 20.96 -7.62 11.38
C GLN A 123 21.75 -8.92 11.14
N LEU A 124 23.07 -8.87 11.34
CA LEU A 124 23.97 -10.04 11.36
C LEU A 124 23.66 -10.90 12.59
N LYS A 125 22.81 -11.93 12.46
CA LYS A 125 22.83 -13.14 13.32
C LYS A 125 21.84 -14.20 12.78
N SER A 126 22.37 -15.37 12.43
CA SER A 126 21.59 -16.57 12.11
C SER A 126 21.41 -17.42 13.37
N ASN A 127 20.18 -17.87 13.64
CA ASN A 127 19.94 -19.07 14.46
C ASN A 127 19.07 -20.04 13.64
N PRO A 128 19.41 -21.35 13.52
CA PRO A 128 18.85 -22.21 12.47
C PRO A 128 17.59 -22.98 12.84
N ASP A 129 17.13 -22.94 14.09
CA ASP A 129 16.12 -23.88 14.56
C ASP A 129 14.81 -23.16 14.86
N ASN A 130 13.97 -22.99 13.85
CA ASN A 130 12.53 -22.91 14.07
C ASN A 130 11.77 -23.31 12.81
N GLU A 131 10.87 -24.29 12.97
CA GLU A 131 9.97 -24.80 11.97
C GLU A 131 9.13 -23.66 11.38
N TYR A 132 9.55 -23.21 10.20
CA TYR A 132 9.20 -21.89 9.70
C TYR A 132 7.85 -21.92 8.99
N ILE A 133 6.85 -21.21 9.53
CA ILE A 133 5.63 -20.89 8.79
C ILE A 133 6.07 -20.19 7.49
N SER A 134 5.89 -20.86 6.35
CA SER A 134 6.35 -20.35 5.05
C SER A 134 5.68 -19.03 4.66
N THR A 135 4.47 -18.77 5.17
CA THR A 135 3.66 -17.60 4.84
C THR A 135 2.97 -16.99 6.07
N LYS A 136 3.18 -15.69 6.35
CA LYS A 136 2.38 -14.96 7.34
C LYS A 136 1.27 -14.19 6.64
N ARG A 137 0.08 -14.23 7.22
CA ARG A 137 -1.12 -13.60 6.69
C ARG A 137 -1.37 -12.28 7.40
N TYR A 138 -1.66 -11.25 6.63
CA TYR A 138 -1.99 -9.91 7.13
C TYR A 138 -3.38 -9.56 6.63
N SER A 139 -4.29 -9.29 7.56
CA SER A 139 -5.67 -8.91 7.26
C SER A 139 -5.77 -7.41 7.09
N PHE A 140 -6.54 -6.99 6.09
CA PHE A 140 -6.79 -5.61 5.73
C PHE A 140 -8.29 -5.39 5.60
N THR A 141 -8.76 -4.21 5.98
CA THR A 141 -10.17 -3.85 6.00
C THR A 141 -10.36 -2.56 5.22
N LEU A 142 -11.27 -2.57 4.25
CA LEU A 142 -11.57 -1.42 3.40
C LEU A 142 -12.11 -0.27 4.27
N ARG A 143 -11.52 0.92 4.10
CA ARG A 143 -11.89 2.14 4.83
C ARG A 143 -12.44 3.21 3.90
N SER A 144 -11.87 3.36 2.72
CA SER A 144 -12.42 4.28 1.72
C SER A 144 -12.18 3.84 0.29
N VAL A 145 -13.08 4.29 -0.58
CA VAL A 145 -13.03 4.11 -2.03
C VAL A 145 -13.17 5.48 -2.66
N ILE A 146 -12.19 5.89 -3.46
CA ILE A 146 -12.31 7.06 -4.31
C ILE A 146 -12.78 6.57 -5.67
N ARG A 147 -13.84 7.19 -6.17
CA ARG A 147 -14.46 6.89 -7.45
C ARG A 147 -14.34 8.09 -8.37
N HIS A 148 -14.04 7.84 -9.63
CA HIS A 148 -14.07 8.83 -10.70
C HIS A 148 -15.17 8.50 -11.71
N ILE A 149 -16.03 9.49 -11.99
CA ILE A 149 -17.10 9.41 -12.98
C ILE A 149 -16.77 10.38 -14.10
N GLY A 150 -16.56 9.88 -15.32
CA GLY A 150 -16.35 10.77 -16.46
C GLY A 150 -15.40 10.18 -17.49
N SER A 151 -14.85 11.07 -18.31
CA SER A 151 -13.88 10.79 -19.36
C SER A 151 -12.46 10.75 -18.79
N HIS A 152 -11.45 10.80 -19.66
CA HIS A 152 -10.06 11.00 -19.25
C HIS A 152 -9.77 12.45 -18.84
N SER A 153 -10.38 13.42 -19.53
CA SER A 153 -10.08 14.85 -19.40
C SER A 153 -11.05 15.60 -18.48
N SER A 154 -12.18 15.00 -18.15
CA SER A 154 -13.22 15.61 -17.34
C SER A 154 -13.99 14.56 -16.56
N GLY A 155 -14.43 14.93 -15.37
CA GLY A 155 -15.25 14.07 -14.55
C GLY A 155 -15.44 14.60 -13.15
N HIS A 156 -15.97 13.73 -12.29
CA HIS A 156 -16.31 14.03 -10.92
C HIS A 156 -15.77 12.96 -9.99
N TYR A 157 -15.19 13.40 -8.87
CA TYR A 157 -14.70 12.51 -7.83
C TYR A 157 -15.71 12.39 -6.70
N GLU A 158 -16.01 11.15 -6.33
CA GLU A 158 -16.83 10.83 -5.17
C GLU A 158 -16.03 9.93 -4.23
N CYS A 159 -16.34 10.00 -2.93
CA CYS A 159 -15.72 9.15 -1.92
C CYS A 159 -16.77 8.30 -1.20
N TYR A 160 -16.55 6.99 -1.16
CA TYR A 160 -17.17 6.14 -0.16
C TYR A 160 -16.24 6.06 1.05
N LYS A 161 -16.70 6.50 2.22
CA LYS A 161 -15.94 6.43 3.48
C LYS A 161 -16.67 5.56 4.49
N ARG A 162 -15.98 4.58 5.06
CA ARG A 162 -16.55 3.72 6.10
C ARG A 162 -16.82 4.54 7.34
N LYS A 163 -18.01 4.37 7.91
CA LYS A 163 -18.41 5.07 9.14
C LYS A 163 -17.65 4.47 10.33
N PRO A 164 -17.28 5.31 11.32
CA PRO A 164 -16.86 4.81 12.62
C PRO A 164 -17.96 3.93 13.23
N LYS A 165 -17.55 2.92 14.00
CA LYS A 165 -18.49 2.21 14.86
C LYS A 165 -18.83 3.10 16.04
N TYR A 166 -20.11 3.41 16.21
CA TYR A 166 -20.63 4.08 17.39
C TYR A 166 -21.24 3.04 18.33
N TYR A 167 -20.91 3.15 19.60
CA TYR A 167 -21.35 2.29 20.67
C TYR A 167 -22.21 3.10 21.63
N LYS A 168 -23.33 2.54 22.07
CA LYS A 168 -24.14 3.13 23.13
C LYS A 168 -23.68 2.57 24.47
N GLN A 169 -23.18 3.44 25.34
CA GLN A 169 -22.83 3.07 26.71
C GLN A 169 -24.10 2.75 27.48
N LEU A 170 -24.21 1.55 28.03
CA LEU A 170 -25.44 1.12 28.72
C LEU A 170 -25.73 1.91 30.01
N SER A 171 -24.69 2.35 30.71
CA SER A 171 -24.83 3.07 31.98
C SER A 171 -25.30 4.52 31.82
N THR A 172 -24.83 5.22 30.79
CA THR A 172 -25.12 6.67 30.60
C THR A 172 -26.03 6.96 29.43
N GLY A 173 -26.24 5.98 28.52
CA GLY A 173 -26.94 6.19 27.26
C GLY A 173 -26.16 6.99 26.22
N LYS A 174 -24.96 7.53 26.56
CA LYS A 174 -24.14 8.32 25.63
C LYS A 174 -23.53 7.44 24.53
N TYR A 175 -23.37 8.02 23.34
CA TYR A 175 -22.69 7.39 22.22
C TYR A 175 -21.20 7.72 22.22
N TYR A 176 -20.38 6.74 21.88
CA TYR A 176 -18.93 6.95 21.74
C TYR A 176 -18.38 6.11 20.58
N THR A 177 -17.23 6.49 20.04
CA THR A 177 -16.48 5.67 19.07
C THR A 177 -15.19 5.15 19.69
N ARG A 178 -14.71 4.02 19.17
CA ARG A 178 -13.42 3.43 19.56
C ARG A 178 -12.29 3.85 18.61
N GLU A 179 -12.62 4.58 17.56
CA GLU A 179 -11.61 5.11 16.64
C GLU A 179 -10.83 6.25 17.34
N PRO A 180 -9.52 6.38 17.10
CA PRO A 180 -8.71 7.40 17.74
C PRO A 180 -9.25 8.80 17.42
N ASN A 181 -9.31 9.65 18.44
CA ASN A 181 -9.70 11.04 18.27
C ASN A 181 -8.65 11.77 17.42
N ILE A 182 -9.11 12.62 16.52
CA ILE A 182 -8.23 13.53 15.78
C ILE A 182 -7.85 14.65 16.76
N ILE A 183 -6.58 14.70 17.14
CA ILE A 183 -6.04 15.74 18.03
C ILE A 183 -6.15 17.09 17.29
N GLY A 184 -6.72 18.10 17.94
CA GLY A 184 -6.91 19.45 17.37
C GLY A 184 -8.31 19.73 16.79
N PHE A 185 -9.20 18.74 16.76
CA PHE A 185 -10.61 18.88 16.37
C PHE A 185 -11.53 18.38 17.50
N THR A 186 -11.47 18.99 18.68
CA THR A 186 -12.48 18.75 19.71
C THR A 186 -13.68 19.64 19.43
N ASN A 187 -14.66 19.12 18.70
CA ASN A 187 -16.02 19.65 18.82
C ASN A 187 -16.56 19.14 20.15
N ASP A 188 -16.33 19.91 21.22
CA ASP A 188 -17.06 19.77 22.48
C ASP A 188 -18.51 20.21 22.25
N THR A 189 -19.24 19.40 21.49
CA THR A 189 -20.70 19.43 21.46
C THR A 189 -21.12 18.06 21.94
N ASP A 190 -21.52 18.00 23.21
CA ASP A 190 -22.35 16.92 23.74
C ASP A 190 -23.47 16.66 22.71
N ILE A 191 -23.42 15.49 22.08
CA ILE A 191 -24.49 15.03 21.18
C ILE A 191 -25.69 14.74 22.08
N THR A 192 -26.49 15.77 22.34
CA THR A 192 -27.85 15.61 22.85
C THR A 192 -28.78 15.43 21.67
N ASP A 193 -29.39 14.26 21.59
CA ASP A 193 -30.40 13.89 20.61
C ASP A 193 -31.54 14.93 20.59
N ASN A 194 -31.72 15.61 19.46
CA ASN A 194 -33.06 15.95 18.98
C ASN A 194 -33.17 15.40 17.55
N ALA A 195 -33.84 14.27 17.45
CA ALA A 195 -34.20 13.61 16.21
C ALA A 195 -35.19 14.49 15.43
N GLY A 196 -34.90 14.72 14.15
CA GLY A 196 -35.87 15.14 13.14
C GLY A 196 -36.13 16.65 13.08
N MET A 197 -35.23 17.39 12.43
CA MET A 197 -35.55 18.60 11.66
C MET A 197 -34.44 18.80 10.62
N ASP A 198 -34.82 18.99 9.37
CA ASP A 198 -33.90 19.40 8.30
C ASP A 198 -33.24 20.73 8.70
N ILE A 199 -31.90 20.75 8.81
CA ILE A 199 -31.16 21.99 9.05
C ILE A 199 -30.81 22.60 7.69
N PRO A 200 -31.36 23.77 7.30
CA PRO A 200 -30.87 24.48 6.13
C PRO A 200 -29.53 25.13 6.48
N LEU A 201 -28.46 24.72 5.80
CA LEU A 201 -27.19 25.44 5.82
C LEU A 201 -27.36 26.72 4.99
N ASN A 202 -27.71 27.82 5.66
CA ASN A 202 -27.66 29.15 5.08
C ASN A 202 -26.22 29.68 5.22
N SER A 203 -25.42 29.61 4.16
CA SER A 203 -24.10 30.23 4.09
C SER A 203 -24.19 31.56 3.35
N ASN A 204 -24.65 32.60 4.04
CA ASN A 204 -24.29 33.97 3.72
C ASN A 204 -23.11 34.37 4.60
N HIS A 205 -21.90 34.39 4.05
CA HIS A 205 -20.93 35.42 4.43
C HIS A 205 -19.97 35.71 3.28
N GLN A 206 -20.16 36.91 2.73
CA GLN A 206 -19.26 37.64 1.85
C GLN A 206 -17.90 37.82 2.51
N GLY A 207 -16.85 37.81 1.69
CA GLY A 207 -15.47 37.98 2.11
C GLY A 207 -15.17 39.36 2.69
N ASN A 208 -14.08 39.42 3.45
CA ASN A 208 -13.23 40.60 3.58
C ASN A 208 -11.80 40.14 3.86
N ASN A 209 -10.89 40.58 2.98
CA ASN A 209 -9.45 40.59 3.21
C ASN A 209 -9.15 41.60 4.31
N ALA A 210 -8.34 41.21 5.30
CA ALA A 210 -7.62 42.15 6.14
C ALA A 210 -6.26 41.56 6.53
N ASP A 211 -5.22 42.15 5.96
CA ASP A 211 -3.84 42.05 6.40
C ASP A 211 -3.74 42.45 7.89
N ILE A 212 -3.12 41.59 8.70
CA ILE A 212 -2.62 41.99 10.01
C ILE A 212 -1.21 41.42 10.17
N ASN A 213 -0.23 42.27 9.85
CA ASN A 213 1.14 42.12 10.30
C ASN A 213 1.19 42.37 11.82
N GLY A 214 1.63 41.38 12.58
CA GLY A 214 1.89 41.50 14.02
C GLY A 214 2.91 40.45 14.44
N GLU A 215 4.10 40.92 14.80
CA GLU A 215 5.24 40.15 15.30
C GLU A 215 4.84 39.26 16.49
N LEU A 216 5.20 37.98 16.43
CA LEU A 216 5.24 37.09 17.59
C LEU A 216 6.68 36.61 17.76
N SER A 217 7.35 37.29 18.70
CA SER A 217 8.65 36.95 19.27
C SER A 217 8.68 35.51 19.81
N GLY A 218 9.89 34.95 19.82
CA GLY A 218 10.17 33.53 20.03
C GLY A 218 9.72 32.93 21.36
N ASP A 219 9.77 31.58 21.34
CA ASP A 219 9.75 30.61 22.46
C ASP A 219 8.62 29.58 22.39
N ILE A 220 8.60 28.74 21.35
CA ILE A 220 7.98 27.40 21.40
C ILE A 220 8.88 26.39 20.68
N LEU A 221 10.08 26.17 21.20
CA LEU A 221 10.85 24.94 21.01
C LEU A 221 11.14 24.37 22.38
N ASN A 222 10.15 23.73 22.99
CA ASN A 222 10.33 22.71 24.05
C ASN A 222 8.97 22.07 24.37
N GLY A 223 8.74 20.88 23.84
CA GLY A 223 7.51 20.13 24.13
C GLY A 223 7.26 18.97 23.18
N VAL A 224 8.28 18.17 22.83
CA VAL A 224 8.04 16.83 22.31
C VAL A 224 7.64 15.97 23.52
N PRO A 225 6.39 15.50 23.67
CA PRO A 225 6.07 14.61 24.76
C PRO A 225 6.74 13.27 24.49
N ASN A 226 7.49 12.81 25.48
CA ASN A 226 8.12 11.50 25.56
C ASN A 226 7.12 10.39 25.12
N ILE A 227 7.51 9.60 24.12
CA ILE A 227 6.70 8.54 23.48
C ILE A 227 6.31 7.40 24.46
N GLN A 228 6.83 7.42 25.69
CA GLN A 228 6.48 6.44 26.73
C GLN A 228 5.17 6.74 27.48
N SER A 229 4.60 7.95 27.38
CA SER A 229 3.37 8.32 28.12
C SER A 229 2.06 8.05 27.36
N THR A 230 2.10 7.65 26.09
CA THR A 230 0.89 7.39 25.27
C THR A 230 0.30 5.99 25.49
N SER A 231 1.03 5.06 26.09
CA SER A 231 0.54 3.70 26.38
C SER A 231 -0.46 3.65 27.54
N ASN A 232 -0.40 4.61 28.47
CA ASN A 232 -1.24 4.61 29.67
C ASN A 232 -2.62 5.29 29.49
N VAL A 233 -2.85 6.00 28.39
CA VAL A 233 -4.16 6.63 28.09
C VAL A 233 -5.14 5.66 27.39
N LEU A 234 -4.67 4.51 26.88
CA LEU A 234 -5.50 3.57 26.13
C LEU A 234 -6.26 2.54 26.99
N LYS A 235 -6.07 2.51 28.31
CA LYS A 235 -6.86 1.65 29.21
C LYS A 235 -8.15 2.33 29.67
N LYS A 236 -8.93 2.89 28.72
CA LYS A 236 -10.36 3.13 28.99
C LYS A 236 -11.04 1.77 28.86
N VAL A 237 -11.36 1.15 30.00
CA VAL A 237 -11.99 -0.18 30.10
C VAL A 237 -13.22 -0.22 29.20
N TRP A 238 -13.10 -0.82 28.02
CA TRP A 238 -14.19 -0.98 27.07
C TRP A 238 -15.16 -2.02 27.64
N ASN A 239 -16.45 -1.68 27.72
CA ASN A 239 -17.45 -2.65 28.13
C ASN A 239 -17.87 -3.48 26.90
N GLU A 240 -17.66 -4.80 26.96
CA GLU A 240 -18.08 -5.74 25.90
C GLU A 240 -19.61 -5.78 25.71
N ARG A 241 -20.38 -5.28 26.69
CA ARG A 241 -21.84 -5.24 26.66
C ARG A 241 -22.41 -4.04 25.89
N ASP A 242 -21.59 -3.06 25.50
CA ASP A 242 -22.07 -1.86 24.81
C ASP A 242 -22.52 -2.20 23.36
N LYS A 243 -23.74 -1.76 23.03
CA LYS A 243 -24.39 -2.12 21.75
C LYS A 243 -23.93 -1.20 20.63
N VAL A 244 -23.52 -1.79 19.50
CA VAL A 244 -23.23 -1.05 18.27
C VAL A 244 -24.51 -0.43 17.72
N LEU A 245 -24.44 0.83 17.30
CA LEU A 245 -25.55 1.53 16.68
C LEU A 245 -25.99 0.81 15.38
N LYS A 246 -27.26 0.40 15.32
CA LYS A 246 -27.80 -0.44 14.22
C LYS A 246 -27.68 0.22 12.85
N SER A 247 -27.81 1.54 12.75
CA SER A 247 -27.68 2.27 11.48
C SER A 247 -26.26 2.14 10.88
N CYS A 248 -25.23 2.03 11.71
CA CYS A 248 -23.85 1.78 11.27
C CYS A 248 -23.64 0.37 10.72
N LEU A 249 -24.48 -0.59 11.11
CA LEU A 249 -24.45 -1.95 10.57
C LEU A 249 -25.22 -2.04 9.25
N LYS A 250 -26.38 -1.35 9.15
CA LYS A 250 -27.21 -1.39 7.94
C LYS A 250 -26.56 -0.66 6.77
N LYS A 251 -26.02 0.54 7.00
CA LYS A 251 -25.39 1.39 5.98
C LYS A 251 -23.99 1.81 6.44
N PRO A 252 -22.98 0.93 6.34
CA PRO A 252 -21.69 1.14 6.96
C PRO A 252 -20.81 2.20 6.28
N PHE A 253 -21.26 2.81 5.18
CA PHE A 253 -20.49 3.82 4.45
C PHE A 253 -21.29 5.13 4.29
N TRP A 254 -20.56 6.24 4.28
CA TRP A 254 -20.98 7.50 3.69
C TRP A 254 -20.55 7.55 2.24
N LYS A 255 -21.44 7.98 1.35
CA LYS A 255 -21.12 8.49 0.01
C LYS A 255 -21.03 10.00 0.12
N ILE A 256 -19.87 10.54 -0.23
CA ILE A 256 -19.53 11.95 -0.15
C ILE A 256 -19.28 12.43 -1.57
N SER A 257 -20.05 13.42 -2.01
CA SER A 257 -19.90 14.12 -3.28
C SER A 257 -19.96 15.60 -2.97
N ASP A 258 -18.82 16.25 -2.94
CA ASP A 258 -18.68 17.65 -2.51
C ASP A 258 -19.33 17.88 -1.13
N ASP A 259 -20.38 18.70 -1.08
CA ASP A 259 -21.17 19.05 0.10
C ASP A 259 -22.27 18.02 0.43
N VAL A 260 -22.55 17.08 -0.48
CA VAL A 260 -23.63 16.10 -0.33
C VAL A 260 -23.11 14.80 0.30
N ILE A 261 -23.64 14.48 1.49
CA ILE A 261 -23.32 13.25 2.23
C ILE A 261 -24.56 12.36 2.35
N LYS A 262 -24.44 11.09 1.92
CA LYS A 262 -25.53 10.09 1.99
C LYS A 262 -25.06 8.80 2.62
N GLU A 263 -25.87 8.17 3.46
CA GLU A 263 -25.57 6.81 3.96
C GLU A 263 -25.88 5.74 2.90
N VAL A 264 -24.94 4.81 2.69
CA VAL A 264 -25.06 3.74 1.68
C VAL A 264 -24.71 2.36 2.23
N HIS A 265 -25.30 1.34 1.61
CA HIS A 265 -25.06 -0.07 1.92
C HIS A 265 -23.71 -0.53 1.37
N GLU A 266 -23.09 -1.51 2.02
CA GLU A 266 -21.84 -2.13 1.57
C GLU A 266 -21.97 -2.70 0.15
N SER A 267 -23.07 -3.41 -0.15
CA SER A 267 -23.33 -3.97 -1.48
C SER A 267 -23.29 -2.93 -2.60
N LYS A 268 -23.75 -1.69 -2.33
CA LYS A 268 -23.70 -0.60 -3.29
C LYS A 268 -22.27 -0.11 -3.53
N VAL A 269 -21.44 -0.07 -2.48
CA VAL A 269 -20.01 0.28 -2.61
C VAL A 269 -19.32 -0.76 -3.49
N LEU A 270 -19.48 -2.05 -3.17
CA LEU A 270 -18.82 -3.15 -3.89
C LEU A 270 -19.30 -3.31 -5.35
N SER A 271 -20.53 -2.89 -5.68
CA SER A 271 -21.03 -2.91 -7.05
C SER A 271 -20.43 -1.83 -7.96
N ASP A 272 -19.90 -0.75 -7.40
CA ASP A 272 -19.46 0.46 -8.15
C ASP A 272 -18.02 0.34 -8.72
N GLY A 273 -17.58 -0.89 -9.00
CA GLY A 273 -16.25 -1.25 -9.50
C GLY A 273 -15.76 -0.45 -10.72
N GLU A 274 -16.64 -0.09 -11.65
CA GLU A 274 -16.34 0.63 -12.89
C GLU A 274 -15.72 2.02 -12.63
N GLY A 275 -16.15 2.65 -11.54
CA GLY A 275 -15.70 3.99 -11.18
C GLY A 275 -14.54 4.01 -10.19
N VAL A 276 -14.23 2.88 -9.53
CA VAL A 276 -13.18 2.83 -8.50
C VAL A 276 -11.86 3.31 -9.07
N TYR A 277 -11.23 4.26 -8.41
CA TYR A 277 -9.97 4.86 -8.80
C TYR A 277 -8.88 4.60 -7.76
N MET A 278 -9.22 4.70 -6.48
CA MET A 278 -8.33 4.32 -5.38
C MET A 278 -9.09 3.55 -4.29
N LEU A 279 -8.42 2.56 -3.70
CA LEU A 279 -8.89 1.82 -2.54
C LEU A 279 -7.92 2.02 -1.38
N PHE A 280 -8.46 2.26 -0.20
CA PHE A 280 -7.70 2.45 1.03
C PHE A 280 -8.10 1.38 2.03
N TYR A 281 -7.12 0.59 2.43
CA TYR A 281 -7.28 -0.49 3.40
C TYR A 281 -6.43 -0.24 4.63
N ASP A 282 -7.02 -0.34 5.81
CA ASP A 282 -6.27 -0.37 7.07
C ASP A 282 -5.95 -1.81 7.43
N ARG A 283 -4.73 -2.05 7.90
CA ARG A 283 -4.31 -3.35 8.43
C ARG A 283 -5.01 -3.61 9.76
N SER A 284 -5.69 -4.74 9.88
CA SER A 284 -6.55 -5.09 11.02
C SER A 284 -6.01 -6.22 11.89
N ASP A 285 -4.86 -6.79 11.53
CA ASP A 285 -4.16 -7.82 12.32
C ASP A 285 -3.50 -7.29 13.59
N CYS A 286 -3.25 -5.96 13.67
CA CYS A 286 -2.68 -5.29 14.83
C CYS A 286 -3.57 -5.35 16.08
N LEU A 287 -4.85 -5.70 15.95
CA LEU A 287 -5.76 -5.88 17.09
C LEU A 287 -5.60 -7.26 17.78
N ASN A 288 -4.88 -8.20 17.18
CA ASN A 288 -4.73 -9.57 17.71
C ASN A 288 -3.35 -9.83 18.33
N GLU A 289 -2.34 -8.98 18.13
CA GLU A 289 -0.99 -9.17 18.70
C GLU A 289 -0.87 -8.68 20.16
N GLU A 290 -1.89 -8.03 20.75
CA GLU A 290 -1.89 -7.60 22.17
C GLU A 290 -2.55 -8.62 23.14
N LEU A 291 -2.91 -9.82 22.67
CA LEU A 291 -3.51 -10.90 23.48
C LEU A 291 -2.65 -12.17 23.60
N LEU A 292 -1.36 -12.07 23.31
CA LEU A 292 -0.34 -13.11 23.57
C LEU A 292 0.83 -12.50 24.33
#